data_AF-A0A3D3IEH1-F1
#
_entry.id   AF-A0A3D3IEH1-F1
#
_cell.length_a   1.000
_cell.length_b   1.000
_cell.length_c   1.000
_cell.angle_alpha   90.00
_cell.angle_beta   90.00
_cell.angle_gamma   90.00
#
_symmetry.space_group_name_H-M   'P 1'
#
loop_
_entity.id
_entity.type
_entity.pdbx_description
1 polymer ?
#
loop_
_entity_poly.entity_id
_entity_poly.type
_entity_poly.pdbx_seq_one_letter_code
_entity_poly.pdbx_strand_id
1 'polypeptide(L)'
;YHRLDLSATLHLNKNTESKFKHELSFSIFNFYGRKNALFVNYNKTEQSDGSFKIPSNLLDKNTVSTQFYLFQFTPAIAYNFKWR
;
A
#
# COMPACT_ATOMS: atom_id res chain seq x y z
N TYR A 1 1.50 3.83 -12.43
CA TYR A 1 1.58 3.61 -10.97
C TYR A 1 2.31 4.80 -10.36
N HIS A 2 1.75 5.48 -9.35
CA HIS A 2 2.44 6.57 -8.66
C HIS A 2 2.29 6.37 -7.15
N ARG A 3 3.41 6.49 -6.46
CA ARG A 3 3.51 6.36 -5.02
C ARG A 3 4.52 7.38 -4.52
N LEU A 4 4.13 8.14 -3.50
CA LEU A 4 5.03 9.00 -2.74
C LEU A 4 5.21 8.38 -1.36
N ASP A 5 6.45 8.24 -0.93
CA ASP A 5 6.80 7.80 0.41
C ASP A 5 7.55 8.93 1.11
N LEU A 6 7.21 9.17 2.38
CA LEU A 6 7.85 10.19 3.20
C LEU A 6 8.52 9.51 4.38
N SER A 7 9.71 9.97 4.74
CA SER A 7 10.44 9.49 5.91
C SER A 7 11.19 10.62 6.58
N ALA A 8 11.21 10.59 7.91
CA ALA A 8 12.00 11.49 8.74
C ALA A 8 12.77 10.67 9.78
N THR A 9 14.06 10.95 9.93
CA THR A 9 14.91 10.32 10.94
C THR A 9 15.25 11.32 12.03
N LEU A 10 14.96 10.95 13.27
CA LEU A 10 15.33 11.67 14.47
C LEU A 10 16.54 11.00 15.11
N HIS A 11 17.70 11.65 15.02
CA HIS A 11 18.87 11.25 15.80
C HIS A 11 18.64 11.61 17.27
N LEU A 12 18.50 10.59 18.12
CA LEU A 12 18.23 10.76 19.55
C LEU A 12 19.50 11.17 20.30
N ASN A 13 20.66 10.74 19.81
CA ASN A 13 21.96 11.17 20.31
C ASN A 13 22.62 12.12 19.32
N LYS A 14 22.83 13.37 19.74
CA LYS A 14 23.49 14.42 18.94
C LYS A 14 25.02 14.40 19.06
N ASN A 15 25.56 13.69 20.07
CA ASN A 15 27.00 13.61 20.27
C ASN A 15 27.62 12.62 19.27
N THR A 16 28.40 13.14 18.33
CA THR A 16 29.07 12.34 17.30
C THR A 16 30.12 11.39 17.85
N GLU A 17 30.70 11.68 19.02
CA GLU A 17 31.73 10.88 19.70
C GLU A 17 31.16 9.83 20.64
N SER A 18 29.83 9.76 20.79
CA SER A 18 29.23 8.76 21.65
C SER A 18 29.43 7.35 21.10
N LYS A 19 29.87 6.43 21.98
CA LYS A 19 30.00 5.00 21.69
C LYS A 19 28.67 4.33 21.33
N PHE A 20 27.56 4.90 21.78
CA PHE A 20 26.22 4.41 21.50
C PHE A 20 25.46 5.45 20.66
N LYS A 21 25.21 5.09 19.40
CA LYS A 21 24.41 5.91 18.47
C LYS A 21 23.07 5.26 18.27
N HIS A 22 22.02 6.06 18.29
CA HIS A 22 20.67 5.59 18.08
C HIS A 22 19.77 6.66 17.46
N GLU A 23 18.78 6.20 16.72
CA GLU A 23 17.86 7.05 15.97
C GLU A 23 16.50 6.37 15.82
N LEU A 24 15.48 7.20 15.63
CA LEU A 24 14.13 6.78 15.28
C LEU A 24 13.82 7.24 13.87
N SER A 25 13.47 6.31 12.99
CA SER A 25 12.96 6.63 11.66
C SER A 25 11.45 6.45 11.65
N PHE A 26 10.75 7.52 11.27
CA PHE A 26 9.30 7.54 11.06
C PHE A 26 9.06 7.59 9.57
N SER A 27 8.32 6.62 9.04
CA SER A 27 8.04 6.53 7.62
C SER A 27 6.55 6.38 7.38
N ILE A 28 6.09 6.97 6.28
CA ILE A 28 4.74 6.82 5.76
C ILE A 28 4.87 6.41 4.30
N PHE A 29 4.41 5.20 4.01
CA PHE A 29 4.39 4.67 2.66
C PHE A 29 3.04 4.94 1.99
N ASN A 30 3.10 5.31 0.71
CA ASN A 30 1.96 5.69 -0.11
C ASN A 30 1.16 6.83 0.51
N PHE A 31 1.84 7.96 0.73
CA PHE A 31 1.31 9.17 1.37
C PHE A 31 0.01 9.68 0.73
N TYR A 32 -0.14 9.55 -0.59
CA TYR A 32 -1.37 9.93 -1.30
C TYR A 32 -2.54 8.95 -1.13
N GLY A 33 -2.35 7.83 -0.41
CA GLY A 33 -3.41 6.86 -0.14
C GLY A 33 -3.94 6.15 -1.39
N ARG A 34 -3.20 6.15 -2.51
CA ARG A 34 -3.72 5.62 -3.78
C ARG A 34 -3.93 4.11 -3.68
N LYS A 35 -5.10 3.63 -4.09
CA LYS A 35 -5.36 2.19 -4.29
C LYS A 35 -4.58 1.71 -5.50
N ASN A 36 -3.45 1.08 -5.26
CA ASN A 36 -2.65 0.48 -6.31
C ASN A 36 -3.09 -0.97 -6.53
N ALA A 37 -3.85 -1.22 -7.59
CA ALA A 37 -4.33 -2.55 -7.94
C ALA A 37 -3.15 -3.49 -8.20
N LEU A 38 -3.15 -4.62 -7.49
CA LEU A 38 -2.25 -5.75 -7.74
C LEU A 38 -2.93 -6.78 -8.64
N PHE A 39 -4.24 -6.97 -8.45
CA PHE A 39 -5.05 -7.85 -9.27
C PHE A 39 -6.35 -7.15 -9.62
N VAL A 40 -6.73 -7.25 -10.89
CA VAL A 40 -8.04 -6.81 -11.39
C VAL A 40 -8.85 -8.08 -11.67
N ASN A 41 -10.07 -8.12 -11.16
CA ASN A 41 -10.99 -9.23 -11.36
C ASN A 41 -12.26 -8.71 -12.05
N TYR A 42 -12.88 -9.60 -12.83
CA TYR A 42 -14.19 -9.39 -13.42
C TYR A 42 -15.18 -10.23 -12.64
N ASN A 43 -16.12 -9.57 -11.97
CA ASN A 43 -17.06 -10.25 -11.09
C ASN A 43 -18.15 -10.93 -11.89
N LYS A 44 -18.64 -12.05 -11.34
CA LYS A 44 -19.86 -12.69 -11.85
C LYS A 44 -21.06 -11.86 -11.42
N THR A 45 -21.98 -11.66 -12.35
CA THR A 45 -23.29 -11.07 -12.08
C THR A 45 -24.33 -12.17 -12.02
N GLU A 46 -25.24 -12.09 -11.05
CA GLU A 46 -26.42 -12.96 -10.98
C GLU A 46 -27.40 -12.56 -12.08
N GLN A 47 -27.83 -13.54 -12.85
CA GLN A 47 -28.85 -13.38 -13.89
C GLN A 47 -30.23 -13.66 -13.32
N SER A 48 -31.27 -13.26 -14.05
CA SER A 48 -32.67 -13.51 -13.66
C SER A 48 -33.03 -14.99 -13.49
N ASP A 49 -32.24 -15.90 -14.07
CA ASP A 49 -32.37 -17.36 -13.92
C ASP A 49 -31.61 -17.93 -12.69
N GLY A 50 -31.03 -17.05 -11.85
CA GLY A 50 -30.22 -17.43 -10.69
C GLY A 50 -28.82 -17.93 -11.04
N SER A 51 -28.43 -17.94 -12.32
CA SER A 51 -27.07 -18.34 -12.73
C SER A 51 -26.08 -17.19 -12.58
N PHE A 52 -24.83 -17.51 -12.22
CA PHE A 52 -23.74 -16.55 -12.13
C PHE A 52 -22.86 -16.62 -13.38
N LYS A 53 -22.82 -15.52 -14.15
CA LYS A 53 -21.99 -15.44 -15.37
C LYS A 53 -21.01 -14.29 -15.29
N ILE A 54 -19.80 -14.50 -15.82
CA ILE A 54 -18.90 -13.40 -16.13
C ILE A 54 -19.38 -12.81 -17.47
N PRO A 55 -19.86 -11.56 -17.51
CA PRO A 55 -20.27 -10.94 -18.76
C PRO A 55 -19.07 -10.90 -19.72
N SER A 56 -19.19 -11.59 -20.86
CA SER A 56 -18.15 -11.75 -21.88
C SER A 56 -18.60 -11.24 -23.26
N ASN A 57 -19.84 -10.75 -23.36
CA ASN A 57 -20.35 -10.16 -24.59
C ASN A 57 -19.73 -8.77 -24.79
N LEU A 58 -18.95 -8.59 -25.87
CA LEU A 58 -18.28 -7.32 -26.19
C LEU A 58 -19.25 -6.21 -26.61
N LEU A 59 -20.47 -6.57 -27.02
CA LEU A 59 -21.53 -5.61 -27.39
C LEU A 59 -22.33 -5.12 -26.17
N ASP A 60 -22.23 -5.81 -25.03
CA ASP A 60 -23.03 -5.54 -23.83
C ASP A 60 -22.13 -5.23 -22.62
N LYS A 61 -22.05 -3.96 -22.23
CA LYS A 61 -20.99 -3.41 -21.36
C LYS A 61 -21.31 -3.51 -19.86
N ASN A 62 -21.88 -4.63 -19.42
CA ASN A 62 -22.29 -4.82 -18.01
C ASN A 62 -21.21 -5.47 -17.13
N THR A 63 -19.92 -5.30 -17.47
CA THR A 63 -18.81 -5.88 -16.70
C THR A 63 -18.53 -5.08 -15.43
N VAL A 64 -18.74 -5.69 -14.26
CA VAL A 64 -18.33 -5.10 -12.97
C VAL A 64 -16.91 -5.54 -12.64
N SER A 65 -15.96 -4.62 -12.68
CA SER A 65 -14.58 -4.88 -12.29
C SER A 65 -14.34 -4.56 -10.83
N THR A 66 -13.65 -5.46 -10.12
CA THR A 66 -13.09 -5.20 -8.78
C THR A 66 -11.57 -5.26 -8.84
N GLN A 67 -10.93 -4.60 -7.87
CA GLN A 67 -9.48 -4.58 -7.75
C GLN A 67 -9.07 -4.95 -6.31
N PHE A 68 -8.05 -5.79 -6.19
CA PHE A 68 -7.37 -6.04 -4.92
C PHE A 68 -6.10 -5.20 -4.85
N TYR A 69 -5.86 -4.57 -3.72
CA TYR A 69 -4.66 -3.79 -3.41
C TYR A 69 -4.17 -4.18 -2.00
N LEU A 70 -2.86 -4.17 -1.77
CA LEU A 70 -2.28 -4.60 -0.48
C LEU A 70 -2.57 -3.56 0.61
N PHE A 71 -2.04 -2.34 0.45
CA PHE A 71 -2.12 -1.27 1.44
C PHE A 71 -2.31 0.08 0.75
N GLN A 72 -3.12 0.96 1.36
CA GLN A 72 -3.32 2.34 0.89
C GLN A 72 -2.36 3.31 1.57
N PHE A 73 -2.27 3.25 2.90
CA PHE A 73 -1.44 4.13 3.71
C PHE A 73 -0.81 3.28 4.79
N THR A 74 0.51 3.25 4.85
CA THR A 74 1.23 2.36 5.78
C THR A 74 2.21 3.18 6.61
N PRO A 75 1.89 3.45 7.90
CA PRO A 75 2.86 4.03 8.81
C PRO A 75 3.88 2.97 9.26
N ALA A 76 5.10 3.40 9.51
CA ALA A 76 6.16 2.56 10.06
C ALA A 76 7.04 3.39 11.01
N ILE A 77 7.52 2.72 12.07
CA ILE A 77 8.53 3.24 12.98
C ILE A 77 9.65 2.22 13.10
N ALA A 78 10.89 2.68 13.01
CA ALA A 78 12.07 1.86 13.20
C ALA A 78 13.00 2.52 14.22
N TYR A 79 13.52 1.72 15.15
CA TYR A 79 14.57 2.13 16.06
C TYR A 79 15.88 1.48 15.63
N ASN A 80 16.84 2.30 15.22
CA ASN A 80 18.16 1.84 14.81
C ASN A 80 19.17 2.21 15.87
N PHE A 81 20.09 1.29 16.19
CA PHE A 81 21.17 1.55 17.12
C PHE A 81 22.47 0.89 16.65
N LYS A 82 23.59 1.52 17.00
CA LYS A 82 24.94 1.03 16.76
C LYS A 82 25.80 1.28 17.99
N TRP A 83 26.59 0.29 18.34
CA TRP A 83 27.60 0.37 19.39
C TRP A 83 28.99 0.17 18.80
N ARG A 84 29.98 0.92 19.29
CA ARG A 84 31.40 0.82 18.91
C ARG A 84 32.28 0.82 20.15
#